data_AF-A0A820FSZ6-F1
#
_entry.id   AF-A0A820FSZ6-F1
#
_cell.length_a   1.000
_cell.length_b   1.000
_cell.length_c   1.000
_cell.angle_alpha   90.00
_cell.angle_beta   90.00
_cell.angle_gamma   90.00
#
_symmetry.space_group_name_H-M   'P 1'
#
loop_
_entity.id
_entity.type
_entity.pdbx_description
1 polymer ?
#
loop_
_entity_poly.entity_id
_entity_poly.type
_entity_poly.pdbx_seq_one_letter_code
_entity_poly.pdbx_strand_id
1 'polypeptide(L)'
;MQRDHGWIHTLLSEAENERMHLLTFLELRNPGWIFRAFVLLGQGVFFNAFFVTYLISPTICHRFVGFLEEEAVITYTRCLQELDAGRLPIWSKTPAPSIAKSYWKLKDDAMMKDVLLAVRADEATHRQVNHKLADAGCDAPNPFITREKEERDPPDEKEQDEIDTAKKK
;
A
#
# COMPACT_ATOMS: atom_id res chain seq x y z
N MET A 1 -8.18 24.31 10.79
CA MET A 1 -7.08 23.43 11.21
C MET A 1 -7.69 22.24 11.91
N GLN A 2 -7.70 21.07 11.25
CA GLN A 2 -8.30 19.82 11.75
C GLN A 2 -7.23 18.71 11.73
N ARG A 3 -7.40 17.68 12.56
CA ARG A 3 -6.54 16.50 12.52
C ARG A 3 -7.00 15.59 11.37
N ASP A 4 -6.05 14.97 10.69
CA ASP A 4 -6.30 14.03 9.59
C ASP A 4 -6.67 12.61 10.05
N HIS A 5 -6.43 12.31 11.33
CA HIS A 5 -6.63 10.96 11.88
C HIS A 5 -5.84 9.84 11.18
N GLY A 6 -4.80 10.24 10.43
CA GLY A 6 -3.71 9.40 9.92
C GLY A 6 -3.98 8.74 8.57
N TRP A 7 -4.97 9.22 7.82
CA TRP A 7 -5.20 8.82 6.43
C TRP A 7 -4.10 9.27 5.48
N ILE A 8 -3.55 10.48 5.66
CA ILE A 8 -2.47 11.01 4.81
C ILE A 8 -1.28 10.06 4.78
N HIS A 9 -0.83 9.59 5.95
CA HIS A 9 0.30 8.67 6.03
C HIS A 9 0.00 7.37 5.29
N THR A 10 -1.16 6.74 5.55
CA THR A 10 -1.56 5.49 4.90
C THR A 10 -1.63 5.62 3.38
N LEU A 11 -2.26 6.69 2.85
CA LEU A 11 -2.39 6.89 1.41
C LEU A 11 -1.05 7.20 0.72
N LEU A 12 -0.14 7.90 1.41
CA LEU A 12 1.22 8.10 0.90
C LEU A 12 2.03 6.80 0.91
N SER A 13 1.88 5.97 1.96
CA SER A 13 2.51 4.64 2.01
C SER A 13 1.99 3.71 0.92
N GLU A 14 0.69 3.73 0.62
CA GLU A 14 0.08 3.00 -0.50
C GLU A 14 0.69 3.45 -1.84
N ALA A 15 0.74 4.76 -2.10
CA ALA A 15 1.35 5.29 -3.32
C ALA A 15 2.84 4.94 -3.45
N GLU A 16 3.57 4.88 -2.33
CA GLU A 16 4.95 4.41 -2.32
C GLU A 16 5.05 2.91 -2.61
N ASN A 17 4.16 2.09 -2.04
CA ASN A 17 4.12 0.66 -2.28
C ASN A 17 3.88 0.33 -3.76
N GLU A 18 2.89 0.97 -4.39
CA GLU A 18 2.62 0.85 -5.83
C GLU A 18 3.84 1.24 -6.69
N ARG A 19 4.55 2.31 -6.30
CA ARG A 19 5.80 2.71 -6.96
C ARG A 19 6.88 1.63 -6.85
N MET A 20 6.95 0.93 -5.72
CA MET A 20 7.89 -0.16 -5.51
C MET A 20 7.55 -1.41 -6.34
N HIS A 21 6.26 -1.66 -6.59
CA HIS A 21 5.85 -2.68 -7.57
C HIS A 21 6.37 -2.33 -8.96
N LEU A 22 6.11 -1.10 -9.42
CA LEU A 22 6.57 -0.61 -10.72
C LEU A 22 8.09 -0.77 -10.88
N LEU A 23 8.87 -0.31 -9.89
CA LEU A 23 10.33 -0.40 -9.95
C LEU A 23 10.82 -1.86 -9.95
N THR A 24 10.15 -2.74 -9.20
CA THR A 24 10.44 -4.19 -9.21
C THR A 24 10.26 -4.78 -10.60
N PHE A 25 9.15 -4.47 -11.29
CA PHE A 25 8.89 -5.01 -12.62
C PHE A 25 9.78 -4.36 -13.71
N LEU A 26 10.25 -3.13 -13.50
CA LEU A 26 11.22 -2.50 -14.40
C LEU A 26 12.60 -3.17 -14.37
N GLU A 27 13.03 -3.74 -13.24
CA GLU A 27 14.26 -4.55 -13.18
C GLU A 27 14.16 -5.82 -14.05
N LEU A 28 12.95 -6.36 -14.22
CA LEU A 28 12.72 -7.55 -15.05
C LEU A 28 12.70 -7.23 -16.55
N ARG A 29 12.12 -6.08 -16.91
CA ARG A 29 12.00 -5.70 -18.32
C ARG A 29 11.96 -4.19 -18.50
N ASN A 30 12.91 -3.69 -19.28
CA ASN A 30 12.88 -2.32 -19.75
C ASN A 30 11.83 -2.12 -20.86
N PRO A 31 10.83 -1.23 -20.68
CA PRO A 31 9.83 -0.98 -21.69
C PRO A 31 10.39 -0.12 -22.83
N GLY A 32 9.94 -0.37 -24.05
CA GLY A 32 10.26 0.43 -25.23
C GLY A 32 9.59 1.81 -25.21
N TRP A 33 10.01 2.69 -26.14
CA TRP A 33 9.55 4.08 -26.19
C TRP A 33 8.04 4.24 -26.42
N ILE A 34 7.42 3.35 -27.21
CA ILE A 34 5.97 3.36 -27.47
C ILE A 34 5.20 3.13 -26.16
N PHE A 35 5.59 2.10 -25.39
CA PHE A 35 4.96 1.82 -24.10
C PHE A 35 5.13 2.98 -23.12
N ARG A 36 6.35 3.55 -23.06
CA ARG A 36 6.61 4.73 -22.22
C ARG A 36 5.74 5.93 -22.59
N ALA A 37 5.52 6.17 -23.89
CA ALA A 37 4.63 7.22 -24.37
C ALA A 37 3.17 6.97 -23.92
N PHE A 38 2.69 5.72 -23.98
CA PHE A 38 1.36 5.37 -23.46
C PHE A 38 1.25 5.55 -21.94
N VAL A 39 2.29 5.22 -21.18
CA VAL A 39 2.32 5.46 -19.73
C VAL A 39 2.22 6.96 -19.43
N LEU A 40 2.99 7.81 -20.13
CA LEU A 40 2.93 9.26 -19.96
C LEU A 40 1.56 9.84 -20.33
N LEU A 41 0.96 9.37 -21.43
CA LEU A 41 -0.38 9.78 -21.84
C LEU A 41 -1.43 9.34 -20.80
N GLY A 42 -1.36 8.07 -20.36
CA GLY A 42 -2.23 7.51 -19.34
C GLY A 42 -2.14 8.28 -18.03
N GLN A 43 -0.94 8.57 -17.55
CA GLN A 43 -0.71 9.40 -16.36
C GLN A 43 -1.29 10.80 -16.55
N GLY A 44 -1.05 11.44 -17.70
CA GLY A 44 -1.57 12.77 -17.99
C GLY A 44 -3.10 12.83 -17.95
N VAL A 45 -3.79 11.84 -18.49
CA VAL A 45 -5.26 11.77 -18.47
C VAL A 45 -5.78 11.37 -17.09
N PHE A 46 -5.28 10.26 -16.54
CA PHE A 46 -5.77 9.68 -15.30
C PHE A 46 -5.52 10.58 -14.09
N PHE A 47 -4.34 11.17 -13.96
CA PHE A 47 -4.04 12.08 -12.84
C PHE A 47 -5.02 13.25 -12.79
N ASN A 48 -5.24 13.93 -13.91
CA ASN A 48 -6.12 15.08 -13.96
C ASN A 48 -7.59 14.70 -13.71
N ALA A 49 -8.06 13.60 -14.31
CA ALA A 49 -9.41 13.10 -14.10
C ALA A 49 -9.64 12.66 -12.64
N PHE A 50 -8.70 11.92 -12.06
CA PHE A 50 -8.77 11.46 -10.68
C PHE A 50 -8.70 12.63 -9.71
N PHE A 51 -7.81 13.62 -9.94
CA PHE A 51 -7.72 14.83 -9.12
C PHE A 51 -9.05 15.60 -9.07
N VAL A 52 -9.65 15.90 -10.22
CA VAL A 52 -10.95 16.60 -10.27
C VAL A 52 -12.05 15.77 -9.60
N THR A 53 -12.07 14.46 -9.85
CA THR A 53 -13.06 13.56 -9.24
C THR A 53 -12.91 13.50 -7.72
N TYR A 54 -11.67 13.49 -7.20
CA TYR A 54 -11.39 13.46 -5.77
C TYR A 54 -11.85 14.75 -5.08
N LEU A 55 -11.73 15.91 -5.74
CA LEU A 55 -12.28 17.17 -5.23
C LEU A 55 -13.81 17.16 -5.15
N ILE A 56 -14.49 16.42 -6.05
CA ILE A 56 -15.95 16.31 -6.09
C ILE A 56 -16.45 15.26 -5.10
N SER A 57 -15.83 14.08 -5.08
CA SER A 57 -16.28 12.92 -4.31
C SER A 57 -15.14 11.93 -4.05
N PRO A 58 -14.44 12.07 -2.91
CA PRO A 58 -13.42 11.11 -2.46
C PRO A 58 -13.95 9.68 -2.33
N THR A 59 -15.20 9.51 -1.91
CA THR A 59 -15.85 8.20 -1.77
C THR A 59 -15.89 7.42 -3.08
N ILE A 60 -16.13 8.10 -4.21
CA ILE A 60 -16.13 7.45 -5.54
C ILE A 60 -14.71 7.02 -5.90
N CYS A 61 -13.72 7.90 -5.67
CA CYS A 61 -12.31 7.58 -5.91
C CYS A 61 -11.85 6.36 -5.11
N HIS A 62 -12.11 6.32 -3.80
CA HIS A 62 -11.71 5.18 -2.97
C HIS A 62 -12.50 3.91 -3.28
N ARG A 63 -13.78 4.01 -3.64
CA ARG A 63 -14.54 2.84 -4.10
C ARG A 63 -13.97 2.30 -5.40
N PHE A 64 -13.62 3.19 -6.34
CA PHE A 64 -13.02 2.85 -7.62
C PHE A 64 -11.67 2.17 -7.45
N VAL A 65 -10.77 2.74 -6.63
CA VAL A 65 -9.47 2.11 -6.31
C VAL A 65 -9.69 0.75 -5.65
N GLY A 66 -10.59 0.64 -4.67
CA GLY A 66 -10.90 -0.66 -4.05
C GLY A 66 -11.26 -1.76 -5.07
N PHE A 67 -12.04 -1.42 -6.11
CA PHE A 67 -12.34 -2.35 -7.21
C PHE A 67 -11.15 -2.63 -8.13
N LEU A 68 -10.27 -1.65 -8.38
CA LEU A 68 -9.01 -1.92 -9.09
C LEU A 68 -8.16 -2.95 -8.33
N GLU A 69 -8.09 -2.82 -7.00
CA GLU A 69 -7.34 -3.74 -6.17
C GLU A 69 -7.98 -5.13 -6.06
N GLU A 70 -9.31 -5.23 -6.15
CA GLU A 70 -9.98 -6.53 -6.33
C GLU A 70 -9.49 -7.25 -7.59
N GLU A 71 -9.45 -6.54 -8.72
CA GLU A 71 -8.96 -7.08 -9.99
C GLU A 71 -7.46 -7.38 -9.95
N ALA A 72 -6.66 -6.58 -9.22
CA ALA A 72 -5.25 -6.83 -9.01
C ALA A 72 -5.02 -8.13 -8.22
N VAL A 73 -5.74 -8.34 -7.12
CA VAL A 73 -5.68 -9.59 -6.33
C VAL A 73 -6.06 -10.80 -7.18
N ILE A 74 -7.10 -10.69 -8.01
CA ILE A 74 -7.52 -11.75 -8.95
C ILE A 74 -6.39 -12.03 -9.95
N THR A 75 -5.81 -10.99 -10.54
CA THR A 75 -4.75 -11.09 -11.54
C THR A 75 -3.51 -11.79 -10.99
N TYR A 76 -2.99 -11.37 -9.83
CA TYR A 76 -1.83 -12.02 -9.23
C TYR A 76 -2.12 -13.44 -8.74
N THR A 77 -3.34 -13.72 -8.28
CA THR A 77 -3.77 -15.09 -7.98
C THR A 77 -3.72 -15.96 -9.23
N ARG A 78 -4.18 -15.46 -10.37
CA ARG A 78 -4.10 -16.17 -11.64
C ARG A 78 -2.64 -16.38 -12.07
N CYS A 79 -1.77 -15.36 -11.96
CA CYS A 79 -0.34 -15.53 -12.24
C CYS A 79 0.29 -16.66 -11.42
N LEU A 80 -0.04 -16.76 -10.12
CA LEU A 80 0.44 -17.84 -9.26
C LEU A 80 -0.08 -19.21 -9.69
N GLN A 81 -1.36 -19.32 -10.07
CA GLN A 81 -1.94 -20.57 -10.59
C GLN A 81 -1.30 -21.01 -11.90
N GLU A 82 -1.03 -20.07 -12.81
CA GLU A 82 -0.33 -20.33 -14.08
C GLU A 82 1.12 -20.78 -13.84
N LEU A 83 1.77 -20.21 -12.82
CA LEU A 83 3.12 -20.58 -12.39
C LEU A 83 3.16 -22.00 -11.83
N ASP A 84 2.23 -22.33 -10.93
CA ASP A 84 2.14 -23.65 -10.29
C ASP A 84 1.76 -24.75 -11.30
N ALA A 85 1.00 -24.40 -12.34
CA ALA A 85 0.71 -25.30 -13.44
C ALA A 85 1.84 -25.42 -14.47
N GLY A 86 2.99 -24.79 -14.25
CA GLY A 86 4.16 -24.87 -15.13
C GLY A 86 4.01 -24.10 -16.46
N ARG A 87 3.00 -23.23 -16.60
CA ARG A 87 2.73 -22.47 -17.83
C ARG A 87 3.58 -21.21 -17.96
N LEU A 88 4.27 -20.80 -16.88
CA LEU A 88 5.20 -19.67 -16.85
C LEU A 88 6.65 -20.14 -16.58
N PRO A 89 7.29 -20.87 -17.52
CA PRO A 89 8.58 -21.52 -17.28
C PRO A 89 9.71 -20.51 -17.03
N ILE A 90 9.64 -19.31 -17.60
CA ILE A 90 10.63 -18.25 -17.38
C ILE A 90 10.57 -17.79 -15.92
N TRP A 91 9.39 -17.38 -15.45
CA TRP A 91 9.20 -16.88 -14.09
C TRP A 91 9.46 -17.95 -13.03
N SER A 92 9.17 -19.22 -13.32
CA SER A 92 9.44 -20.33 -12.40
C SER A 92 10.92 -20.48 -12.03
N LYS A 93 11.83 -19.96 -12.88
CA LYS A 93 13.29 -20.01 -12.71
C LYS A 93 13.92 -18.64 -12.50
N THR A 94 13.11 -17.58 -12.42
CA THR A 94 13.62 -16.22 -12.27
C THR A 94 13.80 -15.90 -10.79
N PRO A 95 15.01 -15.53 -10.34
CA PRO A 95 15.22 -15.09 -8.96
C PRO A 95 14.51 -13.76 -8.71
N ALA A 96 14.10 -13.51 -7.47
CA ALA A 96 13.52 -12.22 -7.10
C ALA A 96 14.54 -11.08 -7.31
N PRO A 97 14.12 -9.94 -7.89
CA PRO A 97 15.00 -8.79 -8.08
C PRO A 97 15.52 -8.23 -6.73
N SER A 98 16.70 -7.60 -6.73
CA SER A 98 17.34 -7.12 -5.49
C SER A 98 16.51 -6.07 -4.77
N ILE A 99 15.83 -5.20 -5.54
CA ILE A 99 14.92 -4.19 -4.98
C ILE A 99 13.76 -4.85 -4.22
N ALA A 100 13.20 -5.93 -4.77
CA ALA A 100 12.11 -6.68 -4.16
C ALA A 100 12.54 -7.35 -2.86
N LYS A 101 13.69 -8.04 -2.87
CA LYS A 101 14.24 -8.67 -1.66
C LYS A 101 14.47 -7.65 -0.55
N SER A 102 15.01 -6.49 -0.90
CA SER A 102 15.30 -5.43 0.06
C SER A 102 14.04 -4.77 0.63
N TYR A 103 13.02 -4.56 -0.21
CA TYR A 103 11.76 -3.91 0.16
C TYR A 103 10.88 -4.84 1.01
N TRP A 104 10.54 -6.02 0.48
CA TRP A 104 9.67 -7.00 1.17
C TRP A 104 10.42 -7.90 2.17
N LYS A 105 11.72 -7.66 2.41
CA LYS A 105 12.57 -8.46 3.31
C LYS A 105 12.54 -9.96 2.98
N LEU A 106 12.54 -10.29 1.69
CA LEU A 106 12.54 -11.68 1.23
C LEU A 106 13.90 -12.33 1.49
N LYS A 107 13.91 -13.67 1.54
CA LYS A 107 15.14 -14.45 1.67
C LYS A 107 16.06 -14.27 0.45
N ASP A 108 17.35 -14.54 0.64
CA ASP A 108 18.36 -14.44 -0.42
C ASP A 108 18.09 -15.39 -1.60
N ASP A 109 17.45 -16.54 -1.35
CA ASP A 109 17.05 -17.54 -2.34
C ASP A 109 15.63 -17.32 -2.89
N ALA A 110 14.98 -16.20 -2.56
CA ALA A 110 13.63 -15.89 -3.03
C ALA A 110 13.55 -15.81 -4.56
N MET A 111 12.42 -16.30 -5.08
CA MET A 111 12.11 -16.42 -6.51
C MET A 111 10.96 -15.48 -6.89
N MET A 112 10.69 -15.35 -8.19
CA MET A 112 9.56 -14.53 -8.66
C MET A 112 8.20 -14.94 -8.07
N LYS A 113 8.04 -16.21 -7.66
CA LYS A 113 6.84 -16.65 -6.92
C LYS A 113 6.64 -15.86 -5.63
N ASP A 114 7.71 -15.62 -4.87
CA ASP A 114 7.68 -14.91 -3.59
C ASP A 114 7.34 -13.42 -3.79
N VAL A 115 7.86 -12.83 -4.88
CA VAL A 115 7.52 -11.45 -5.28
C VAL A 115 6.02 -11.33 -5.60
N LEU A 116 5.47 -12.24 -6.41
CA LEU A 116 4.05 -12.24 -6.76
C LEU A 116 3.14 -12.44 -5.53
N LEU A 117 3.59 -13.26 -4.56
CA LEU A 117 2.88 -13.45 -3.30
C LEU A 117 2.88 -12.18 -2.46
N ALA A 118 4.01 -11.48 -2.35
CA ALA A 118 4.15 -10.25 -1.60
C ALA A 118 3.31 -9.12 -2.21
N VAL A 119 3.45 -8.89 -3.53
CA VAL A 119 2.65 -7.90 -4.28
C VAL A 119 1.16 -8.16 -4.09
N ARG A 120 0.68 -9.40 -4.26
CA ARG A 120 -0.74 -9.73 -4.05
C ARG A 120 -1.22 -9.43 -2.62
N ALA A 121 -0.36 -9.59 -1.62
CA ALA A 121 -0.70 -9.30 -0.23
C ALA A 121 -0.85 -7.79 0.00
N ASP A 122 -0.03 -6.98 -0.66
CA ASP A 122 -0.15 -5.53 -0.67
C ASP A 122 -1.50 -5.11 -1.30
N GLU A 123 -1.83 -5.62 -2.49
CA GLU A 123 -3.11 -5.29 -3.16
C GLU A 123 -4.32 -5.69 -2.33
N ALA A 124 -4.25 -6.84 -1.64
CA ALA A 124 -5.30 -7.27 -0.74
C ALA A 124 -5.50 -6.30 0.44
N THR A 125 -4.42 -5.65 0.89
CA THR A 125 -4.43 -4.61 1.91
C THR A 125 -5.00 -3.31 1.35
N HIS A 126 -4.50 -2.84 0.20
CA HIS A 126 -4.98 -1.63 -0.49
C HIS A 126 -6.48 -1.71 -0.78
N ARG A 127 -6.96 -2.87 -1.24
CA ARG A 127 -8.39 -3.17 -1.42
C ARG A 127 -9.19 -2.90 -0.14
N GLN A 128 -8.75 -3.47 0.98
CA GLN A 128 -9.47 -3.34 2.25
C GLN A 128 -9.44 -1.90 2.75
N VAL A 129 -8.30 -1.24 2.67
CA VAL A 129 -8.11 0.15 3.10
C VAL A 129 -9.03 1.08 2.30
N ASN A 130 -9.02 0.98 0.97
CA ASN A 130 -9.80 1.85 0.10
C ASN A 130 -11.30 1.60 0.22
N HIS A 131 -11.77 0.35 0.26
CA HIS A 131 -13.19 0.09 0.52
C HIS A 131 -13.63 0.61 1.88
N LYS A 132 -12.79 0.49 2.91
CA LYS A 132 -13.13 0.97 4.24
C LYS A 132 -13.16 2.49 4.32
N LEU A 133 -12.23 3.18 3.66
CA LEU A 133 -12.23 4.64 3.57
C LEU A 133 -13.45 5.14 2.79
N ALA A 134 -13.84 4.45 1.72
CA ALA A 134 -15.07 4.76 0.99
C ALA A 134 -16.33 4.60 1.87
N ASP A 135 -16.38 3.59 2.75
CA ASP A 135 -17.51 3.36 3.67
C ASP A 135 -17.55 4.36 4.83
N ALA A 136 -16.39 4.67 5.43
CA ALA A 136 -16.30 5.46 6.64
C ALA A 136 -16.32 6.98 6.39
N GLY A 137 -15.81 7.42 5.24
CA GLY A 137 -15.58 8.83 4.93
C GLY A 137 -14.28 9.38 5.54
N CYS A 138 -13.80 10.49 4.99
CA CYS A 138 -12.48 11.06 5.30
C CYS A 138 -12.33 11.59 6.74
N ASP A 139 -13.43 11.88 7.43
CA ASP A 139 -13.41 12.42 8.80
C ASP A 139 -13.34 11.32 9.87
N ALA A 140 -13.57 10.07 9.50
CA ALA A 140 -13.52 8.95 10.44
C ALA A 140 -12.07 8.61 10.82
N PRO A 141 -11.78 8.19 12.06
CA PRO A 141 -10.44 7.73 12.40
C PRO A 141 -9.98 6.54 11.55
N ASN A 142 -8.74 6.58 11.07
CA ASN A 142 -8.16 5.47 10.29
C ASN A 142 -8.00 4.23 11.19
N PRO A 143 -8.72 3.12 10.92
CA PRO A 143 -8.68 1.92 11.77
C PRO A 143 -7.44 1.06 11.55
N PHE A 144 -6.64 1.34 10.50
CA PHE A 144 -5.46 0.55 10.12
C PHE A 144 -4.17 1.02 10.79
N ILE A 145 -4.23 2.14 11.51
CA ILE A 145 -3.12 2.59 12.33
C ILE A 145 -3.26 1.88 13.66
N THR A 146 -2.32 0.98 13.95
CA THR A 146 -2.09 0.59 15.34
C THR A 146 -1.77 1.87 16.09
N ARG A 147 -2.66 2.30 16.98
CA ARG A 147 -2.24 3.16 18.09
C ARG A 147 -1.16 2.33 18.78
N GLU A 148 0.11 2.66 18.54
CA GLU A 148 1.10 2.43 19.58
C GLU A 148 0.42 2.92 20.85
N LYS A 149 0.25 2.03 21.82
CA LYS A 149 -0.11 2.50 23.16
C LYS A 149 0.86 3.65 23.38
N GLU A 150 0.34 4.87 23.54
CA GLU A 150 1.17 5.97 24.02
C GLU A 150 1.86 5.39 25.25
N GLU A 151 3.14 5.03 25.12
CA GLU A 151 4.05 5.08 26.23
C GLU A 151 4.01 6.55 26.57
N ARG A 152 3.04 6.92 27.43
CA ARG A 152 3.03 8.22 28.07
C ARG A 152 4.44 8.35 28.61
N ASP A 153 5.14 9.40 28.18
CA ASP A 153 6.39 9.79 28.81
C ASP A 153 6.17 9.70 30.32
N PRO A 154 7.15 9.13 31.07
CA PRO A 154 7.02 9.09 32.51
C PRO A 154 6.66 10.50 32.99
N PRO A 155 5.64 10.64 33.86
CA PRO A 155 5.15 11.93 34.31
C PRO A 155 6.35 12.78 34.76
N ASP A 156 6.34 14.06 34.39
CA ASP A 156 7.40 14.95 34.82
C ASP A 156 7.44 15.03 36.36
N GLU A 157 8.53 15.52 36.94
CA GLU A 157 8.69 15.55 38.42
C GLU A 157 7.49 16.19 39.13
N LYS A 158 6.81 17.15 38.49
CA LYS A 158 5.65 17.83 39.07
C LYS A 158 4.40 16.97 39.03
N GLU A 159 4.14 16.31 37.91
CA GLU A 159 3.03 15.38 37.75
C GLU A 159 3.22 14.14 38.64
N GLN A 160 4.46 13.67 38.79
CA GLN A 160 4.80 12.57 39.70
C GLN A 160 4.61 12.97 41.17
N ASP A 161 5.02 14.18 41.57
CA ASP A 161 4.79 14.71 42.91
C ASP A 161 3.29 14.88 43.23
N GLU A 162 2.47 15.31 42.27
CA GLU A 162 1.02 15.40 42.44
C GLU A 162 0.38 14.01 42.63
N ILE A 163 0.81 13.02 41.83
CA ILE A 163 0.35 11.63 41.94
C ILE A 163 0.72 11.04 43.31
N ASP A 164 1.94 11.27 43.78
CA ASP A 164 2.42 10.73 45.06
C ASP A 164 1.81 11.45 46.27
N THR A 165 1.47 12.72 46.13
CA THR A 165 0.72 13.49 47.14
C THR A 165 -0.72 13.02 47.22
N ALA A 166 -1.36 12.72 46.09
CA ALA A 166 -2.72 12.19 46.04
C ALA A 166 -2.86 10.80 46.68
N LYS A 167 -1.81 9.95 46.60
CA LYS A 167 -1.79 8.61 47.22
C LYS A 167 -1.53 8.60 48.72
N LYS A 168 -1.07 9.73 49.29
CA LYS A 168 -0.82 9.90 50.73
C LYS A 168 -2.02 10.43 51.52
N LYS A 169 -3.14 10.71 50.85
CA LYS A 169 -4.45 10.99 51.46
C LYS A 169 -5.33 9.75 51.41
#